data_AF-A0A6V8LDU2-F1
#
_entry.id   AF-A0A6V8LDU2-F1
#
_cell.length_a   1.000
_cell.length_b   1.000
_cell.length_c   1.000
_cell.angle_alpha   90.00
_cell.angle_beta   90.00
_cell.angle_gamma   90.00
#
_symmetry.space_group_name_H-M   'P 1'
#
loop_
_entity.id
_entity.type
_entity.pdbx_description
1 polymer ?
#
loop_
_entity_poly.entity_id
_entity_poly.type
_entity_poly.pdbx_seq_one_letter_code
_entity_poly.pdbx_strand_id
1 'polypeptide(L)'
;MTTVLAHLRPRIVDLGRWPGRYLLYRRLHPLWLVLCGAIPGICLNPPTNPRRDCHLPVRASYAALYRRVIEIHDGLIGMQAYADPAVGAAASRGARACGLEVWRADAVGAAVRLHVALDARAAGDEPVRDFVQTTTPQITWGHVESDVDGEARWLAHLAAALESVHRG
;
A
#
# COMPACT_ATOMS: atom_id res chain seq x y z
N MET A 1 8.19 -19.71 16.81
CA MET A 1 7.48 -19.06 15.70
C MET A 1 5.97 -19.01 15.99
N THR A 2 5.52 -18.30 17.06
CA THR A 2 4.09 -18.30 17.43
C THR A 2 3.60 -17.05 18.18
N THR A 3 4.34 -15.93 18.23
CA THR A 3 4.01 -14.86 19.20
C THR A 3 4.01 -13.42 18.66
N VAL A 4 3.69 -13.19 17.38
CA VAL A 4 3.58 -11.80 16.86
C VAL A 4 2.13 -11.39 16.52
N LEU A 5 1.19 -12.33 16.45
CA LEU A 5 -0.19 -12.02 15.98
C LEU A 5 -1.15 -11.49 17.06
N ALA A 6 -0.74 -11.35 18.33
CA ALA A 6 -1.66 -11.12 19.45
C ALA A 6 -1.92 -9.65 19.82
N HIS A 7 -1.21 -8.67 19.25
CA HIS A 7 -1.29 -7.27 19.71
C HIS A 7 -1.66 -6.23 18.65
N LEU A 8 -1.79 -6.62 17.39
CA LEU A 8 -2.28 -5.72 16.35
C LEU A 8 -3.79 -5.51 16.53
N ARG A 9 -4.18 -4.46 17.26
CA ARG A 9 -5.52 -3.87 17.16
C ARG A 9 -5.47 -2.83 16.02
N PRO A 10 -5.81 -3.18 14.77
CA PRO A 10 -5.83 -2.21 13.67
C PRO A 10 -6.89 -1.16 13.95
N ARG A 11 -6.47 0.07 14.25
CA ARG A 11 -7.36 1.23 14.27
C ARG A 11 -7.52 1.71 12.83
N ILE A 12 -8.52 1.18 12.14
CA ILE A 12 -8.91 1.68 10.82
C ILE A 12 -9.82 2.89 11.04
N VAL A 13 -9.46 4.02 10.43
CA VAL A 13 -10.26 5.24 10.51
C VAL A 13 -11.48 5.07 9.61
N ASP A 14 -12.68 5.25 10.17
CA ASP A 14 -13.92 5.25 9.41
C ASP A 14 -14.05 6.57 8.63
N LEU A 15 -14.00 6.50 7.31
CA LEU A 15 -13.94 7.67 6.43
C LEU A 15 -15.35 8.08 5.99
N GLY A 16 -16.19 8.46 6.96
CA GLY A 16 -17.50 9.03 6.69
C GLY A 16 -17.40 10.28 5.79
N ARG A 17 -17.92 10.17 4.57
CA ARG A 17 -17.79 11.08 3.40
C ARG A 17 -16.38 11.17 2.81
N TRP A 18 -16.28 10.72 1.56
CA TRP A 18 -15.01 10.53 0.88
C TRP A 18 -14.32 11.86 0.53
N PRO A 19 -13.03 11.98 0.85
CA PRO A 19 -12.30 13.23 0.71
C PRO A 19 -12.08 13.64 -0.75
N GLY A 20 -11.97 14.95 -1.01
CA GLY A 20 -11.53 15.44 -2.31
C GLY A 20 -10.13 14.95 -2.69
N ARG A 21 -9.81 14.94 -3.99
CA ARG A 21 -8.54 14.43 -4.56
C ARG A 21 -7.27 14.90 -3.84
N TYR A 22 -7.26 16.14 -3.36
CA TYR A 22 -6.15 16.68 -2.56
C TYR A 22 -5.89 15.90 -1.26
N LEU A 23 -6.95 15.52 -0.55
CA LEU A 23 -6.84 14.75 0.68
C LEU A 23 -6.46 13.29 0.40
N LEU A 24 -6.93 12.68 -0.69
CA LEU A 24 -6.44 11.38 -1.15
C LEU A 24 -4.94 11.45 -1.44
N TYR A 25 -4.52 12.43 -2.24
CA TYR A 25 -3.10 12.66 -2.53
C TYR A 25 -2.25 12.75 -1.26
N ARG A 26 -2.72 13.47 -0.23
CA ARG A 26 -2.04 13.54 1.08
C ARG A 26 -2.03 12.22 1.84
N ARG A 27 -3.13 11.47 1.83
CA ARG A 27 -3.22 10.15 2.51
C ARG A 27 -2.35 9.09 1.87
N LEU A 28 -2.06 9.22 0.58
CA LEU A 28 -1.16 8.33 -0.14
C LEU A 28 0.33 8.63 0.10
N HIS A 29 0.67 9.81 0.64
CA HIS A 29 2.05 10.23 0.82
C HIS A 29 2.90 9.26 1.67
N PRO A 30 2.43 8.72 2.82
CA PRO A 30 3.22 7.78 3.62
C PRO A 30 3.58 6.50 2.86
N LEU A 31 2.61 5.89 2.16
CA LEU A 31 2.82 4.70 1.35
C LEU A 31 3.79 4.98 0.21
N TRP A 32 3.57 6.07 -0.52
CA TRP A 32 4.45 6.50 -1.60
C TRP A 32 5.89 6.72 -1.13
N LEU A 33 6.09 7.37 0.02
CA LEU A 33 7.41 7.65 0.58
C LEU A 33 8.17 6.37 0.92
N VAL A 34 7.48 5.39 1.52
CA VAL A 34 8.06 4.08 1.85
C VAL A 34 8.50 3.35 0.57
N LEU A 35 7.65 3.33 -0.46
CA LEU A 35 7.97 2.69 -1.74
C LEU A 35 9.11 3.42 -2.48
N CYS A 36 9.12 4.74 -2.46
CA CYS A 36 10.22 5.55 -3.00
C CYS A 36 11.55 5.29 -2.29
N GLY A 37 11.52 5.08 -0.98
CA GLY A 37 12.71 4.69 -0.21
C GLY A 37 13.20 3.28 -0.57
N ALA A 38 12.27 2.34 -0.77
CA ALA A 38 12.61 0.97 -1.15
C ALA A 38 13.08 0.86 -2.61
N ILE A 39 12.46 1.59 -3.54
CA ILE A 39 12.72 1.55 -4.98
C ILE A 39 12.85 2.98 -5.52
N PRO A 40 14.03 3.62 -5.41
CA PRO A 40 14.19 5.02 -5.82
C PRO A 40 13.82 5.31 -7.28
N GLY A 41 13.92 4.31 -8.15
CA GLY A 41 13.63 4.43 -9.58
C GLY A 41 12.15 4.60 -9.96
N ILE A 42 11.21 4.42 -9.03
CA ILE A 42 9.76 4.60 -9.32
C ILE A 42 9.33 6.07 -9.26
N CYS A 43 10.11 6.94 -8.58
CA CYS A 43 9.72 8.31 -8.31
C CYS A 43 10.19 9.19 -9.47
N LEU A 44 9.26 9.63 -10.33
CA LEU A 44 9.62 10.41 -11.51
C LEU A 44 10.18 11.80 -11.13
N ASN A 45 9.65 12.37 -10.05
CA ASN A 45 10.11 13.64 -9.49
C ASN A 45 10.32 13.47 -7.97
N PRO A 46 11.47 12.94 -7.53
CA PRO A 46 11.75 12.80 -6.11
C PRO A 46 11.72 14.20 -5.46
N PRO A 47 10.98 14.39 -4.36
CA PRO A 47 10.81 15.70 -3.77
C PRO A 47 12.13 16.12 -3.14
N THR A 48 12.58 17.33 -3.45
CA THR A 48 13.79 17.90 -2.82
C THR A 48 13.65 18.00 -1.30
N ASN A 49 12.41 18.05 -0.81
CA ASN A 49 12.09 17.92 0.62
C ASN A 49 10.78 17.12 0.79
N PRO A 50 10.83 15.89 1.35
CA PRO A 50 9.65 15.05 1.57
C PRO A 50 8.55 15.72 2.41
N ARG A 51 8.90 16.65 3.31
CA ARG A 51 7.91 17.39 4.12
C ARG A 51 7.20 18.49 3.33
N ARG A 52 7.79 18.98 2.23
CA ARG A 52 7.22 20.04 1.38
C ARG A 52 6.38 19.50 0.22
N ASP A 53 6.53 18.23 -0.12
CA ASP A 53 5.78 17.57 -1.20
C ASP A 53 4.26 17.53 -0.96
N CYS A 54 3.82 17.67 0.29
CA CYS A 54 2.41 17.73 0.67
C CYS A 54 1.67 19.02 0.23
N HIS A 55 2.37 20.02 -0.31
CA HIS A 55 1.85 21.37 -0.59
C HIS A 55 1.60 21.66 -2.08
N LEU A 56 1.04 20.71 -2.84
CA LEU A 56 0.59 20.99 -4.22
C LEU A 56 -0.68 21.86 -4.26
N PRO A 57 -0.84 22.72 -5.28
CA PRO A 57 -2.06 23.49 -5.48
C PRO A 57 -3.27 22.57 -5.69
N VAL A 58 -4.41 22.91 -5.07
CA VAL A 58 -5.67 22.13 -5.19
C VAL A 58 -6.07 21.90 -6.65
N ARG A 59 -5.78 22.85 -7.55
CA ARG A 59 -6.08 22.75 -9.00
C ARG A 59 -5.21 21.74 -9.75
N ALA A 60 -4.01 21.41 -9.26
CA ALA A 60 -3.13 20.40 -9.82
C ALA A 60 -3.43 18.98 -9.28
N SER A 61 -4.45 18.83 -8.42
CA SER A 61 -4.67 17.61 -7.64
C SER A 61 -4.99 16.37 -8.47
N TYR A 62 -5.64 16.46 -9.63
CA TYR A 62 -5.92 15.27 -10.44
C TYR A 62 -4.65 14.67 -11.06
N ALA A 63 -3.86 15.47 -11.79
CA ALA A 63 -2.64 14.99 -12.43
C ALA A 63 -1.60 14.51 -11.39
N ALA A 64 -1.52 15.21 -10.25
CA ALA A 64 -0.66 14.82 -9.13
C ALA A 64 -1.13 13.53 -8.44
N LEU A 65 -2.44 13.37 -8.23
CA LEU A 65 -3.02 12.13 -7.70
C LEU A 65 -2.78 10.96 -8.65
N TYR A 66 -3.08 11.14 -9.94
CA TYR A 66 -2.86 10.14 -10.97
C TYR A 66 -1.39 9.69 -11.02
N ARG A 67 -0.45 10.65 -11.04
CA ARG A 67 0.98 10.32 -11.00
C ARG A 67 1.34 9.52 -9.75
N ARG A 68 0.88 9.96 -8.56
CA ARG A 68 1.16 9.26 -7.31
C ARG A 68 0.60 7.84 -7.30
N VAL A 69 -0.58 7.61 -7.85
CA VAL A 69 -1.18 6.27 -8.00
C VAL A 69 -0.29 5.38 -8.87
N ILE A 70 0.16 5.87 -10.04
CA ILE A 70 1.08 5.14 -10.91
C ILE A 70 2.39 4.79 -10.19
N GLU A 71 3.03 5.77 -9.54
CA GLU A 71 4.32 5.54 -8.87
C GLU A 71 4.18 4.54 -7.71
N ILE A 72 3.05 4.59 -6.98
CA ILE A 72 2.74 3.57 -5.97
C ILE A 72 2.56 2.20 -6.63
N HIS A 73 1.87 2.12 -7.76
CA HIS A 73 1.71 0.87 -8.50
C HIS A 73 3.03 0.28 -8.96
N ASP A 74 3.92 1.10 -9.52
CA ASP A 74 5.26 0.69 -9.93
C ASP A 74 6.05 0.15 -8.73
N GLY A 75 5.94 0.83 -7.58
CA GLY A 75 6.51 0.36 -6.32
C GLY A 75 5.95 -0.98 -5.87
N LEU A 76 4.62 -1.12 -5.86
CA LEU A 76 3.93 -2.34 -5.48
C LEU A 76 4.25 -3.52 -6.41
N ILE A 77 4.41 -3.27 -7.71
CA ILE A 77 4.87 -4.28 -8.69
C ILE A 77 6.30 -4.68 -8.36
N GLY A 78 7.20 -3.72 -8.14
CA GLY A 78 8.59 -4.02 -7.77
C GLY A 78 8.73 -4.79 -6.45
N MET A 79 7.77 -4.69 -5.54
CA MET A 79 7.74 -5.43 -4.27
C MET A 79 7.19 -6.85 -4.41
N GLN A 80 6.53 -7.21 -5.51
CA GLN A 80 5.94 -8.55 -5.68
C GLN A 80 6.99 -9.67 -5.54
N ALA A 81 8.22 -9.42 -5.99
CA ALA A 81 9.30 -10.39 -5.94
C ALA A 81 9.78 -10.73 -4.51
N TYR A 82 9.38 -9.94 -3.51
CA TYR A 82 9.68 -10.14 -2.09
C TYR A 82 8.43 -10.56 -1.29
N ALA A 83 7.28 -10.62 -1.94
CA ALA A 83 5.98 -10.66 -1.26
C ALA A 83 5.35 -12.04 -1.34
N ASP A 84 5.39 -12.81 -0.25
CA ASP A 84 4.68 -14.09 -0.13
C ASP A 84 3.15 -13.89 -0.08
N PRO A 85 2.38 -14.43 -1.05
CA PRO A 85 0.92 -14.36 -1.04
C PRO A 85 0.27 -15.01 0.20
N ALA A 86 0.90 -16.05 0.78
CA ALA A 86 0.35 -16.79 1.92
C ALA A 86 0.29 -15.92 3.19
N VAL A 87 1.29 -15.06 3.39
CA VAL A 87 1.35 -14.11 4.51
C VAL A 87 0.16 -13.16 4.49
N GLY A 88 -0.11 -12.54 3.34
CA GLY A 88 -1.25 -11.63 3.17
C GLY A 88 -2.58 -12.34 3.37
N ALA A 89 -2.73 -13.54 2.79
CA ALA A 89 -3.96 -14.32 2.91
C ALA A 89 -4.24 -14.74 4.38
N ALA A 90 -3.20 -15.09 5.14
CA ALA A 90 -3.32 -15.41 6.55
C ALA A 90 -3.76 -14.19 7.38
N ALA A 91 -3.15 -13.03 7.13
CA ALA A 91 -3.52 -11.77 7.79
C ALA A 91 -4.97 -11.34 7.47
N SER A 92 -5.40 -11.43 6.20
CA SER A 92 -6.80 -11.15 5.83
C SER A 92 -7.77 -12.10 6.54
N ARG A 93 -7.46 -13.40 6.61
CA ARG A 93 -8.31 -14.37 7.34
C ARG A 93 -8.38 -14.05 8.83
N GLY A 94 -7.27 -13.70 9.46
CA GLY A 94 -7.24 -13.27 10.86
C GLY A 94 -8.09 -12.02 11.10
N ALA A 95 -7.95 -11.00 10.26
CA ALA A 95 -8.75 -9.79 10.32
C ALA A 95 -10.26 -10.06 10.20
N ARG A 96 -10.67 -10.93 9.27
CA ARG A 96 -12.08 -11.37 9.13
C ARG A 96 -12.57 -12.11 10.37
N ALA A 97 -11.76 -12.99 10.94
CA ALA A 97 -12.10 -13.71 12.17
C ALA A 97 -12.27 -12.75 13.37
N CYS A 98 -11.62 -11.59 13.34
CA CYS A 98 -11.82 -10.50 14.31
C CYS A 98 -13.02 -9.58 13.97
N GLY A 99 -13.83 -9.90 12.96
CA GLY A 99 -15.05 -9.17 12.62
C GLY A 99 -14.85 -7.98 11.67
N LEU A 100 -13.68 -7.84 11.03
CA LEU A 100 -13.50 -6.81 10.00
C LEU A 100 -14.26 -7.19 8.73
N GLU A 101 -14.88 -6.18 8.10
CA GLU A 101 -15.47 -6.33 6.77
C GLU A 101 -14.43 -6.79 5.73
N VAL A 102 -14.89 -7.49 4.69
CA VAL A 102 -14.04 -8.13 3.68
C VAL A 102 -13.00 -7.16 3.12
N TRP A 103 -13.42 -5.99 2.65
CA TRP A 103 -12.51 -5.00 2.04
C TRP A 103 -11.49 -4.42 3.04
N ARG A 104 -11.87 -4.28 4.32
CA ARG A 104 -10.95 -3.84 5.40
C ARG A 104 -9.94 -4.94 5.71
N ALA A 105 -10.39 -6.18 5.78
CA ALA A 105 -9.51 -7.32 5.99
C ALA A 105 -8.53 -7.51 4.83
N ASP A 106 -8.96 -7.25 3.59
CA ASP A 106 -8.07 -7.30 2.42
C ASP A 106 -7.02 -6.19 2.45
N ALA A 107 -7.37 -4.97 2.88
CA ALA A 107 -6.39 -3.91 3.10
C ALA A 107 -5.35 -4.28 4.18
N VAL A 108 -5.78 -4.96 5.26
CA VAL A 108 -4.86 -5.48 6.29
C VAL A 108 -3.93 -6.55 5.73
N GLY A 109 -4.45 -7.51 4.96
CA GLY A 109 -3.61 -8.54 4.34
C GLY A 109 -2.59 -7.97 3.37
N ALA A 110 -2.99 -7.00 2.54
CA ALA A 110 -2.09 -6.29 1.65
C ALA A 110 -1.02 -5.51 2.42
N ALA A 111 -1.38 -4.83 3.52
CA ALA A 111 -0.44 -4.09 4.37
C ALA A 111 0.59 -5.00 5.03
N VAL A 112 0.17 -6.12 5.62
CA VAL A 112 1.10 -7.07 6.26
C VAL A 112 2.03 -7.70 5.23
N ARG A 113 1.49 -8.09 4.06
CA ARG A 113 2.31 -8.64 2.97
C ARG A 113 3.35 -7.62 2.48
N LEU A 114 2.95 -6.36 2.30
CA LEU A 114 3.86 -5.30 1.90
C LEU A 114 4.92 -5.01 2.98
N HIS A 115 4.54 -5.00 4.25
CA HIS A 115 5.48 -4.80 5.35
C HIS A 115 6.58 -5.87 5.36
N VAL A 116 6.21 -7.15 5.26
CA VAL A 116 7.17 -8.26 5.19
C VAL A 116 8.06 -8.16 3.95
N ALA A 117 7.50 -7.77 2.79
CA ALA A 117 8.27 -7.59 1.56
C ALA A 117 9.30 -6.44 1.68
N LEU A 118 8.94 -5.35 2.35
CA LEU A 118 9.84 -4.23 2.62
C LEU A 118 10.98 -4.65 3.55
N ASP A 119 10.68 -5.43 4.60
CA ASP A 119 11.70 -5.94 5.53
C ASP A 119 12.68 -6.90 4.85
N ALA A 120 12.17 -7.85 4.03
CA ALA A 120 13.01 -8.77 3.26
C ALA A 120 13.95 -8.02 2.30
N ARG A 121 13.42 -7.02 1.59
CA ARG A 121 14.25 -6.17 0.72
C ARG A 121 15.28 -5.37 1.49
N ALA A 122 14.93 -4.81 2.64
CA ALA A 122 15.85 -4.06 3.49
C ALA A 122 16.96 -4.95 4.08
N ALA A 123 16.67 -6.22 4.35
CA ALA A 123 17.64 -7.22 4.78
C ALA A 123 18.59 -7.67 3.66
N GLY A 124 18.30 -7.33 2.40
CA GLY A 124 19.08 -7.75 1.24
C GLY A 124 18.77 -9.17 0.78
N ASP A 125 17.60 -9.71 1.13
CA ASP A 125 17.17 -11.04 0.67
C ASP A 125 17.09 -11.08 -0.86
N GLU A 126 17.44 -12.23 -1.44
CA GLU A 126 17.28 -12.43 -2.88
C GLU A 126 15.78 -12.51 -3.21
N PRO A 127 15.30 -11.88 -4.30
CA PRO A 127 13.93 -12.04 -4.76
C PRO A 127 13.56 -13.52 -4.90
N VAL A 128 12.34 -13.88 -4.51
CA VAL A 128 11.86 -15.27 -4.62
C VAL A 128 11.88 -15.68 -6.11
N ARG A 129 12.81 -16.57 -6.48
CA ARG A 129 13.22 -16.83 -7.88
C ARG A 129 12.18 -17.52 -8.78
N ASP A 130 10.97 -17.80 -8.31
CA ASP A 130 9.96 -18.57 -9.07
C ASP A 130 8.71 -17.77 -9.48
N PHE A 131 8.80 -16.44 -9.57
CA PHE A 131 7.77 -15.69 -10.32
C PHE A 131 7.98 -15.89 -11.83
N VAL A 132 7.58 -17.06 -12.33
CA VAL A 132 7.27 -17.23 -13.75
C VAL A 132 6.19 -16.19 -14.06
N GLN A 133 6.43 -15.36 -15.08
CA GLN A 133 5.46 -14.45 -15.67
C GLN A 133 4.33 -15.23 -16.38
N THR A 134 3.74 -16.23 -15.75
CA THR A 134 2.63 -16.98 -16.31
C THR A 134 1.35 -16.23 -16.01
N THR A 135 0.88 -15.55 -17.06
CA THR A 135 -0.44 -14.93 -17.17
C THR A 135 -0.59 -13.70 -16.29
N THR A 136 -0.34 -12.50 -16.83
CA THR A 136 -0.75 -11.23 -16.23
C THR A 136 -2.19 -11.34 -15.70
N PRO A 137 -2.43 -11.42 -14.38
CA PRO A 137 -3.69 -10.96 -13.84
C PRO A 137 -3.48 -9.46 -13.68
N GLN A 138 -4.28 -8.65 -14.37
CA GLN A 138 -4.38 -7.23 -14.07
C GLN A 138 -4.43 -7.03 -12.54
N ILE A 139 -3.51 -6.22 -12.01
CA ILE A 139 -3.65 -5.44 -10.77
C ILE A 139 -4.40 -6.21 -9.67
N THR A 140 -3.72 -7.00 -8.84
CA THR A 140 -4.40 -7.55 -7.66
C THR A 140 -3.54 -7.53 -6.42
N TRP A 141 -3.17 -6.31 -6.03
CA TRP A 141 -3.12 -5.97 -4.61
C TRP A 141 -4.52 -5.75 -4.00
N GLY A 142 -5.58 -5.84 -4.81
CA GLY A 142 -6.98 -5.79 -4.39
C GLY A 142 -7.69 -4.62 -5.06
N HIS A 143 -8.70 -4.94 -5.88
CA HIS A 143 -9.67 -4.00 -6.49
C HIS A 143 -9.18 -3.12 -7.65
N VAL A 144 -9.64 -3.43 -8.86
CA VAL A 144 -9.63 -2.53 -10.02
C VAL A 144 -10.94 -1.75 -10.01
N GLU A 145 -11.00 -0.61 -9.31
CA GLU A 145 -11.99 0.41 -9.69
C GLU A 145 -11.48 1.04 -11.00
N SER A 146 -12.35 1.20 -12.00
CA SER A 146 -11.97 1.66 -13.35
C SER A 146 -11.57 3.14 -13.45
N ASP A 147 -11.51 3.84 -12.31
CA ASP A 147 -11.15 5.26 -12.22
C ASP A 147 -10.13 5.49 -11.09
N VAL A 148 -9.25 6.46 -11.33
CA VAL A 148 -8.13 6.88 -10.48
C VAL A 148 -8.58 7.20 -9.06
N ASP A 149 -9.77 7.79 -8.91
CA ASP A 149 -10.30 8.15 -7.59
C ASP A 149 -10.63 6.91 -6.75
N GLY A 150 -11.04 5.81 -7.39
CA GLY A 150 -11.32 4.53 -6.75
C GLY A 150 -10.09 3.81 -6.27
N GLU A 151 -9.13 3.70 -7.18
CA GLU A 151 -7.82 3.13 -6.90
C GLU A 151 -7.11 3.91 -5.78
N ALA A 152 -7.16 5.24 -5.82
CA ALA A 152 -6.64 6.09 -4.75
C ALA A 152 -7.31 5.87 -3.38
N ARG A 153 -8.62 5.55 -3.34
CA ARG A 153 -9.31 5.22 -2.08
C ARG A 153 -8.81 3.90 -1.52
N TRP A 154 -8.73 2.87 -2.36
CA TRP A 154 -8.19 1.58 -1.94
C TRP A 154 -6.75 1.70 -1.43
N LEU A 155 -5.89 2.42 -2.16
CA LEU A 155 -4.51 2.69 -1.74
C LEU A 155 -4.43 3.49 -0.43
N ALA A 156 -5.39 4.38 -0.16
CA ALA A 156 -5.43 5.11 1.11
C ALA A 156 -5.80 4.19 2.29
N HIS A 157 -6.62 3.16 2.07
CA HIS A 157 -6.88 2.13 3.08
C HIS A 157 -5.65 1.25 3.33
N LEU A 158 -4.96 0.84 2.26
CA LEU A 158 -3.68 0.15 2.38
C LEU A 158 -2.67 0.98 3.18
N ALA A 159 -2.51 2.27 2.86
CA ALA A 159 -1.60 3.17 3.57
C ALA A 159 -1.94 3.25 5.07
N ALA A 160 -3.22 3.42 5.42
CA ALA A 160 -3.66 3.45 6.82
C ALA A 160 -3.41 2.12 7.54
N ALA A 161 -3.65 1.00 6.88
CA ALA A 161 -3.38 -0.33 7.44
C ALA A 161 -1.88 -0.55 7.64
N LEU A 162 -1.03 -0.15 6.69
CA LEU A 162 0.43 -0.25 6.77
C LEU A 162 0.98 0.56 7.95
N GLU A 163 0.50 1.79 8.15
CA GLU A 163 0.87 2.60 9.31
C GLU A 163 0.45 1.97 10.64
N SER A 164 -0.62 1.17 10.66
CA SER A 164 -1.06 0.45 11.86
C SER A 164 -0.20 -0.77 12.16
N VAL A 165 0.33 -1.43 11.13
CA VAL A 165 1.27 -2.55 11.26
C VAL A 165 2.62 -2.06 11.79
N HIS A 166 3.13 -0.93 11.27
CA HIS A 166 4.44 -0.40 11.68
C HIS A 166 4.50 0.10 13.14
N ARG A 167 3.35 0.36 13.77
CA ARG A 167 3.27 0.89 15.15
C ARG A 167 2.94 -0.16 16.21
N GLY A 168 2.61 -1.38 15.82
CA GLY A 168 2.30 -2.49 16.73
C GLY A 168 3.47 -3.42 16.92
#